data_AF-A0A4R5A939-F1
#
_entry.id   AF-A0A4R5A939-F1
#
_cell.length_a   1.000
_cell.length_b   1.000
_cell.length_c   1.000
_cell.angle_alpha   90.00
_cell.angle_beta   90.00
_cell.angle_gamma   90.00
#
_symmetry.space_group_name_H-M   'P 1'
#
loop_
_entity.id
_entity.type
_entity.pdbx_description
1 polymer ?
#
loop_
_entity_poly.entity_id
_entity_poly.type
_entity_poly.pdbx_seq_one_letter_code
_entity_poly.pdbx_strand_id
1 'polypeptide(L)'
;MPRHLDDTALEMSPVVANCAMNRERRLDGYTRELGIDVLAELGDGRWLDLCCGTGRALTEAATARPTAKITGIDLVDHFTPLKGSLNLITASVTTWTPDAPSDLITCVHGLHYIGDKLGALTRATTASPYAAAEKSLPYRYLSADDQAGPNYTGQPAVDSHYTRTTADPGQRKCDRSEQKDAT
;
A
#
# COMPACT_ATOMS: atom_id res chain seq x y z
N MET A 1 2.85 1.17 26.15
CA MET A 1 4.11 1.16 25.38
C MET A 1 3.78 0.61 24.01
N PRO A 2 4.38 1.13 22.92
CA PRO A 2 4.11 0.64 21.58
C PRO A 2 4.46 -0.84 21.49
N ARG A 3 3.60 -1.63 20.84
CA ARG A 3 3.94 -3.03 20.53
C ARG A 3 4.80 -3.03 19.26
N HIS A 4 5.88 -3.78 19.27
CA HIS A 4 6.78 -3.89 18.13
C HIS A 4 6.65 -5.27 17.48
N LEU A 5 5.98 -5.32 16.34
CA LEU A 5 5.81 -6.51 15.51
C LEU A 5 6.69 -6.42 14.26
N ASP A 6 7.26 -7.54 13.84
CA ASP A 6 7.75 -7.69 12.46
C ASP A 6 6.56 -7.97 11.52
N ASP A 7 6.81 -7.94 10.21
CA ASP A 7 5.74 -8.11 9.22
C ASP A 7 5.06 -9.48 9.31
N THR A 8 5.80 -10.55 9.57
CA THR A 8 5.22 -11.90 9.74
C THR A 8 4.26 -11.95 10.93
N ALA A 9 4.66 -11.40 12.08
CA ALA A 9 3.80 -11.37 13.27
C ALA A 9 2.63 -10.41 13.10
N LEU A 10 2.83 -9.31 12.39
CA LEU A 10 1.79 -8.34 12.07
C LEU A 10 0.73 -8.92 11.13
N GLU A 11 1.13 -9.64 10.08
CA GLU A 11 0.24 -10.29 9.12
C GLU A 11 -0.70 -11.30 9.79
N MET A 12 -0.25 -11.93 10.88
CA MET A 12 -1.04 -12.85 11.70
C MET A 12 -1.87 -12.15 12.79
N SER A 13 -1.75 -10.83 12.95
CA SER A 13 -2.50 -10.08 13.97
C SER A 13 -3.99 -10.03 13.62
N PRO A 14 -4.89 -9.94 14.63
CA PRO A 14 -6.32 -9.79 14.37
C PRO A 14 -6.63 -8.47 13.65
N VAL A 15 -5.78 -7.46 13.72
CA VAL A 15 -5.97 -6.19 13.00
C VAL A 15 -5.77 -6.37 11.49
N VAL A 16 -4.76 -7.15 11.08
CA VAL A 16 -4.43 -7.36 9.67
C VAL A 16 -5.12 -8.60 9.09
N ALA A 17 -4.99 -9.76 9.75
CA ALA A 17 -5.57 -11.02 9.28
C ALA A 17 -7.11 -10.99 9.24
N ASN A 18 -7.75 -10.36 10.24
CA ASN A 18 -9.20 -10.20 10.28
C ASN A 18 -9.65 -8.83 9.77
N CYS A 19 -8.81 -8.09 9.02
CA CYS A 19 -9.17 -6.77 8.55
C CYS A 19 -10.45 -6.83 7.69
N ALA A 20 -11.56 -6.39 8.28
CA ALA A 20 -12.89 -6.37 7.69
C ALA A 20 -13.11 -5.14 6.79
N MET A 21 -12.07 -4.36 6.48
CA MET A 21 -12.23 -3.19 5.62
C MET A 21 -12.62 -3.61 4.20
N ASN A 22 -13.86 -3.27 3.85
CA ASN A 22 -14.47 -3.24 2.52
C ASN A 22 -13.79 -4.11 1.46
N ARG A 23 -13.58 -5.40 1.77
CA ARG A 23 -12.91 -6.36 0.88
C ARG A 23 -13.68 -6.49 -0.43
N GLU A 24 -14.98 -6.19 -0.41
CA GLU A 24 -15.87 -6.22 -1.56
C GLU A 24 -16.05 -4.86 -2.24
N ARG A 25 -15.11 -3.93 -2.07
CA ARG A 25 -15.21 -2.62 -2.70
C ARG A 25 -15.36 -2.76 -4.21
N ARG A 26 -16.34 -2.03 -4.74
CA ARG A 26 -16.68 -1.95 -6.16
C ARG A 26 -15.90 -0.81 -6.82
N LEU A 27 -15.90 -0.78 -8.15
CA LEU A 27 -15.09 0.18 -8.93
C LEU A 27 -15.51 1.65 -8.70
N ASP A 28 -16.81 1.90 -8.47
CA ASP A 28 -17.32 3.23 -8.09
C ASP A 28 -16.77 3.69 -6.73
N GLY A 29 -16.56 2.74 -5.82
CA GLY A 29 -15.91 2.96 -4.54
C GLY A 29 -14.46 3.40 -4.70
N TYR A 30 -13.70 2.84 -5.64
CA TYR A 30 -12.33 3.30 -5.93
C TYR A 30 -12.34 4.72 -6.48
N THR A 31 -13.22 4.99 -7.45
CA THR A 31 -13.39 6.32 -8.06
C THR A 31 -13.67 7.39 -7.00
N ARG A 32 -14.54 7.09 -6.03
CA ARG A 32 -14.89 8.02 -4.93
C ARG A 32 -13.72 8.30 -4.00
N GLU A 33 -12.99 7.27 -3.58
CA GLU A 33 -11.91 7.40 -2.60
C GLU A 33 -10.66 8.07 -3.20
N LEU A 34 -10.38 7.78 -4.47
CA LEU A 34 -9.22 8.33 -5.17
C LEU A 34 -9.52 9.69 -5.82
N GLY A 35 -10.78 9.99 -6.11
CA GLY A 35 -11.18 11.21 -6.82
C GLY A 35 -10.79 11.23 -8.30
N ILE A 36 -10.58 10.06 -8.91
CA ILE A 36 -10.16 9.88 -10.31
C ILE A 36 -11.08 8.91 -11.05
N ASP A 37 -11.19 9.05 -12.37
CA ASP A 37 -11.81 8.02 -13.22
C ASP A 37 -10.78 6.90 -13.48
N VAL A 38 -10.88 5.83 -12.69
CA VAL A 38 -9.97 4.68 -12.75
C VAL A 38 -9.90 4.06 -14.15
N LEU A 39 -11.02 4.01 -14.90
CA LEU A 39 -11.04 3.41 -16.23
C LEU A 39 -10.46 4.33 -17.31
N ALA A 40 -10.50 5.64 -17.10
CA ALA A 40 -9.83 6.59 -17.96
C ALA A 40 -8.31 6.56 -17.72
N GLU A 41 -7.86 6.57 -16.47
CA GLU A 41 -6.44 6.48 -16.10
C GLU A 41 -5.81 5.15 -16.55
N LEU A 42 -6.56 4.05 -16.45
CA LEU A 42 -6.08 2.74 -16.89
C LEU A 42 -5.93 2.62 -18.42
N GLY A 43 -6.87 3.17 -19.20
CA GLY A 43 -6.93 2.92 -20.64
C GLY A 43 -6.92 1.43 -20.98
N ASP A 44 -5.98 1.00 -21.84
CA ASP A 44 -5.68 -0.41 -22.16
C ASP A 44 -4.41 -0.92 -21.48
N GLY A 45 -3.93 -0.20 -20.46
CA GLY A 45 -2.66 -0.44 -19.79
C GLY A 45 -2.68 -1.59 -18.77
N ARG A 46 -1.69 -1.54 -17.88
CA ARG A 46 -1.47 -2.50 -16.79
C ARG A 46 -1.85 -1.86 -15.45
N TRP A 47 -2.80 -2.49 -14.76
CA TRP A 47 -3.19 -2.11 -13.40
C TRP A 47 -2.60 -3.10 -12.39
N LEU A 48 -1.88 -2.59 -11.40
CA LEU A 48 -1.54 -3.30 -10.16
C LEU A 48 -2.33 -2.71 -8.99
N ASP A 49 -3.12 -3.52 -8.30
CA ASP A 49 -3.81 -3.13 -7.08
C ASP A 49 -3.27 -3.89 -5.87
N LEU A 50 -2.82 -3.15 -4.87
CA LEU A 50 -2.29 -3.67 -3.62
C LEU A 50 -3.39 -3.69 -2.56
N CYS A 51 -3.56 -4.84 -1.89
CA CYS A 51 -4.66 -5.12 -0.96
C CYS A 51 -6.03 -5.06 -1.66
N CYS A 52 -6.18 -5.83 -2.74
CA CYS A 52 -7.35 -5.78 -3.62
C CYS A 52 -8.63 -6.40 -3.03
N GLY A 53 -8.56 -6.94 -1.81
CA GLY A 53 -9.69 -7.57 -1.13
C GLY A 53 -10.17 -8.83 -1.86
N THR A 54 -11.44 -8.85 -2.25
CA THR A 54 -12.03 -9.95 -3.03
C THR A 54 -11.85 -9.79 -4.54
N GLY A 55 -11.21 -8.70 -4.99
CA GLY A 55 -10.99 -8.39 -6.41
C GLY A 55 -12.24 -7.90 -7.16
N ARG A 56 -13.28 -7.46 -6.46
CA ARG A 56 -14.57 -7.07 -7.07
C ARG A 56 -14.45 -5.86 -8.00
N ALA A 57 -13.79 -4.79 -7.56
CA ALA A 57 -13.50 -3.62 -8.41
C ALA A 57 -12.69 -4.00 -9.65
N LEU A 58 -11.69 -4.88 -9.49
CA LEU A 58 -10.83 -5.35 -10.59
C LEU A 58 -11.62 -6.18 -11.60
N THR A 59 -12.54 -7.02 -11.14
CA THR A 59 -13.44 -7.81 -12.00
C THR A 59 -14.34 -6.91 -12.85
N GLU A 60 -14.88 -5.84 -12.25
CA GLU A 60 -15.68 -4.83 -12.96
C GLU A 60 -14.84 -4.10 -14.01
N ALA A 61 -13.61 -3.70 -13.66
CA ALA A 61 -12.71 -3.05 -14.60
C ALA A 61 -12.28 -3.99 -15.74
N ALA A 62 -11.95 -5.25 -15.47
CA ALA A 62 -11.63 -6.24 -16.49
C ALA A 62 -12.79 -6.48 -17.45
N THR A 63 -14.03 -6.40 -16.96
CA THR A 63 -15.23 -6.49 -17.81
C THR A 63 -15.37 -5.26 -18.71
N ALA A 64 -15.10 -4.06 -18.18
CA ALA A 64 -15.19 -2.81 -18.93
C ALA A 64 -13.99 -2.58 -19.88
N ARG A 65 -12.82 -3.17 -19.57
CA ARG A 65 -11.56 -3.06 -20.32
C ARG A 65 -10.96 -4.46 -20.55
N PRO A 66 -11.52 -5.27 -21.48
CA PRO A 66 -11.08 -6.66 -21.69
C PRO A 66 -9.62 -6.81 -22.13
N THR A 67 -9.06 -5.75 -22.74
CA THR A 67 -7.70 -5.61 -23.24
C THR A 67 -6.68 -5.21 -22.18
N ALA A 68 -7.13 -4.59 -21.08
CA ALA A 68 -6.25 -4.20 -19.98
C ALA A 68 -5.75 -5.44 -19.24
N LYS A 69 -4.53 -5.34 -18.69
CA LYS A 69 -3.96 -6.40 -17.86
C LYS A 69 -4.05 -5.96 -16.41
N ILE A 70 -4.78 -6.72 -15.60
CA ILE A 70 -5.07 -6.33 -14.23
C ILE A 70 -4.53 -7.40 -13.29
N THR A 71 -3.71 -6.98 -12.33
CA THR A 71 -3.15 -7.82 -11.27
C THR A 71 -3.61 -7.27 -9.92
N GLY A 72 -4.22 -8.11 -9.10
CA GLY A 72 -4.58 -7.78 -7.73
C GLY A 72 -3.81 -8.63 -6.74
N ILE A 73 -3.22 -8.02 -5.72
CA ILE A 73 -2.52 -8.71 -4.64
C ILE A 73 -3.32 -8.55 -3.35
N ASP A 74 -3.57 -9.64 -2.64
CA ASP A 74 -4.11 -9.59 -1.28
C ASP A 74 -3.43 -10.62 -0.39
N LEU A 75 -3.40 -10.35 0.92
CA LEU A 75 -2.76 -11.23 1.89
C LEU A 75 -3.56 -12.54 2.06
N VAL A 76 -4.88 -12.51 1.88
CA VAL A 76 -5.75 -13.69 2.08
C VAL A 76 -6.54 -14.03 0.82
N ASP A 77 -6.68 -15.34 0.58
CA ASP A 77 -7.38 -15.89 -0.59
C ASP A 77 -8.90 -15.86 -0.39
N HIS A 78 -9.49 -14.67 -0.53
CA HIS A 78 -10.94 -14.44 -0.47
C HIS A 78 -11.49 -13.94 -1.81
N PHE A 79 -10.80 -14.31 -2.90
CA PHE A 79 -11.18 -13.86 -4.24
C PHE A 79 -12.55 -14.41 -4.64
N THR A 80 -13.35 -13.54 -5.27
CA THR A 80 -14.61 -13.98 -5.90
C THR A 80 -14.28 -14.65 -7.25
N PRO A 81 -15.03 -15.67 -7.71
CA PRO A 81 -14.76 -16.32 -9.00
C PRO A 81 -14.65 -15.33 -10.16
N LEU A 82 -13.58 -15.44 -10.94
CA LEU A 82 -13.17 -14.44 -11.94
C LEU A 82 -13.64 -14.81 -13.35
N LYS A 83 -13.83 -13.80 -14.19
CA LYS A 83 -13.95 -13.92 -15.66
C LYS A 83 -12.92 -12.99 -16.31
N GLY A 84 -12.20 -13.46 -17.34
CA GLY A 84 -11.32 -12.63 -18.18
C GLY A 84 -9.85 -12.54 -17.75
N SER A 85 -9.15 -11.52 -18.27
CA SER A 85 -7.69 -11.25 -18.21
C SER A 85 -7.19 -10.74 -16.83
N LEU A 86 -7.71 -11.31 -15.75
CA LEU A 86 -7.45 -10.86 -14.38
C LEU A 86 -6.57 -11.86 -13.63
N ASN A 87 -5.48 -11.39 -13.03
CA ASN A 87 -4.56 -12.18 -12.22
C ASN A 87 -4.68 -11.78 -10.75
N LEU A 88 -5.28 -12.63 -9.90
CA LEU A 88 -5.35 -12.39 -8.46
C LEU A 88 -4.35 -13.30 -7.74
N ILE A 89 -3.52 -12.70 -6.88
CA ILE A 89 -2.41 -13.38 -6.22
C ILE A 89 -2.57 -13.23 -4.72
N THR A 90 -2.57 -14.36 -4.02
CA THR A 90 -2.47 -14.41 -2.56
C THR A 90 -1.00 -14.31 -2.17
N ALA A 91 -0.58 -13.14 -1.70
CA ALA A 91 0.79 -12.91 -1.27
C ALA A 91 0.87 -11.69 -0.33
N SER A 92 1.93 -11.64 0.47
CA SER A 92 2.25 -10.42 1.19
C SER A 92 2.87 -9.38 0.25
N VAL A 93 2.30 -8.18 0.25
CA VAL A 93 2.83 -7.01 -0.48
C VAL A 93 4.18 -6.51 0.10
N THR A 94 4.57 -6.97 1.30
CA THR A 94 5.88 -6.66 1.88
C THR A 94 7.00 -7.57 1.36
N THR A 95 6.68 -8.59 0.57
CA THR A 95 7.67 -9.51 -0.01
C THR A 95 7.49 -9.74 -1.51
N TRP A 96 6.27 -9.55 -2.04
CA TRP A 96 5.97 -9.70 -3.46
C TRP A 96 6.55 -8.55 -4.31
N THR A 97 6.95 -8.87 -5.55
CA THR A 97 7.43 -7.90 -6.55
C THR A 97 6.79 -8.17 -7.92
N PRO A 98 6.47 -7.14 -8.70
CA PRO A 98 5.95 -7.30 -10.06
C PRO A 98 7.01 -7.81 -11.02
N ASP A 99 6.58 -8.54 -12.04
CA ASP A 99 7.39 -9.02 -13.16
C ASP A 99 7.48 -8.01 -14.33
N ALA A 100 6.58 -7.04 -14.37
CA ALA A 100 6.47 -6.03 -15.41
C ALA A 100 6.00 -4.67 -14.83
N PRO A 101 6.36 -3.54 -15.47
CA PRO A 101 5.86 -2.23 -15.09
C PRO A 101 4.33 -2.16 -15.12
N SER A 102 3.75 -1.36 -14.23
CA SER A 102 2.32 -1.02 -14.26
C SER A 102 2.13 0.43 -14.64
N ASP A 103 1.10 0.72 -15.43
CA ASP A 103 0.71 2.07 -15.83
C ASP A 103 -0.11 2.75 -14.72
N LEU A 104 -0.89 1.95 -13.97
CA LEU A 104 -1.64 2.38 -12.80
C LEU A 104 -1.31 1.47 -11.61
N ILE A 105 -0.94 2.07 -10.47
CA ILE A 105 -0.77 1.38 -9.19
C ILE A 105 -1.74 2.00 -8.19
N THR A 106 -2.57 1.18 -7.55
CA THR A 106 -3.48 1.62 -6.48
C THR A 106 -3.26 0.83 -5.20
N CYS A 107 -3.58 1.45 -4.07
CA CYS A 107 -3.66 0.80 -2.76
C CYS A 107 -4.75 1.51 -1.96
N VAL A 108 -6.00 1.11 -2.19
CA VAL A 108 -7.15 1.77 -1.58
C VAL A 108 -7.34 1.22 -0.17
N HIS A 109 -7.07 2.05 0.85
CA HIS A 109 -7.11 1.71 2.29
C HIS A 109 -6.12 0.64 2.79
N GLY A 110 -5.46 -0.11 1.90
CA GLY A 110 -4.53 -1.19 2.26
C GLY A 110 -3.35 -0.73 3.13
N LEU A 111 -2.83 0.48 2.91
CA LEU A 111 -1.72 1.02 3.69
C LEU A 111 -1.99 1.08 5.20
N HIS A 112 -3.25 1.11 5.64
CA HIS A 112 -3.57 1.07 7.07
C HIS A 112 -3.19 -0.25 7.76
N TYR A 113 -2.90 -1.30 6.99
CA TYR A 113 -2.68 -2.67 7.48
C TYR A 113 -1.31 -3.23 7.11
N ILE A 114 -0.46 -2.41 6.51
CA ILE A 114 0.89 -2.79 6.09
C ILE A 114 1.88 -2.28 7.13
N GLY A 115 2.79 -3.15 7.56
CA GLY A 115 3.92 -2.80 8.41
C GLY A 115 4.93 -1.96 7.65
N ASP A 116 5.72 -2.56 6.76
CA ASP A 116 6.65 -1.84 5.90
C ASP A 116 5.97 -1.15 4.69
N LYS A 117 5.22 -0.07 4.95
CA LYS A 117 4.51 0.75 3.95
C LYS A 117 5.45 1.27 2.85
N LEU A 118 6.58 1.88 3.24
CA LEU A 118 7.55 2.44 2.31
C LEU A 118 8.22 1.38 1.43
N GLY A 119 8.60 0.25 2.03
CA GLY A 119 9.14 -0.87 1.26
C GLY A 119 8.10 -1.50 0.33
N ALA A 120 6.84 -1.62 0.76
CA ALA A 120 5.76 -2.15 -0.09
C ALA A 120 5.53 -1.27 -1.34
N LEU A 121 5.46 0.06 -1.16
CA LEU A 121 5.36 1.00 -2.29
C LEU A 121 6.60 0.95 -3.19
N THR A 122 7.80 0.82 -2.61
CA THR A 122 9.03 0.67 -3.38
C THR A 122 9.00 -0.60 -4.22
N ARG A 123 8.65 -1.75 -3.62
CA ARG A 123 8.49 -3.05 -4.29
C ARG A 123 7.49 -3.01 -5.42
N ALA A 124 6.33 -2.36 -5.24
CA ALA A 124 5.32 -2.25 -6.28
C ALA A 124 5.82 -1.53 -7.55
N THR A 125 6.90 -0.74 -7.44
CA THR A 125 7.50 -0.03 -8.56
C THR A 125 8.74 -0.69 -9.15
N THR A 126 9.26 -1.80 -8.59
CA THR A 126 10.60 -2.33 -8.96
C THR A 126 10.74 -2.75 -10.42
N ALA A 127 9.63 -3.10 -11.08
CA ALA A 127 9.65 -3.45 -12.50
C ALA A 127 9.60 -2.21 -13.43
N SER A 128 9.39 -1.00 -12.88
CA SER A 128 9.40 0.24 -13.66
C SER A 128 10.81 0.55 -14.18
N PRO A 129 10.98 0.95 -15.45
CA PRO A 129 12.29 1.40 -15.95
C PRO A 129 12.74 2.70 -15.27
N TYR A 130 11.82 3.42 -14.62
CA TYR A 130 12.10 4.62 -13.82
C TYR A 130 12.22 4.32 -12.33
N ALA A 131 12.10 3.05 -11.91
CA ALA A 131 12.45 2.65 -10.57
C ALA A 131 13.88 3.10 -10.33
N ALA A 132 14.09 4.02 -9.40
CA ALA A 132 15.38 4.63 -9.20
C ALA A 132 16.38 3.52 -8.85
N ALA A 133 17.30 3.21 -9.78
CA ALA A 133 18.35 2.22 -9.59
C ALA A 133 19.32 2.61 -8.44
N GLU A 134 19.15 3.77 -7.81
CA GLU A 134 20.18 4.35 -6.96
C GLU A 134 19.69 5.17 -5.74
N LYS A 135 18.40 5.18 -5.41
CA LYS A 135 17.93 5.90 -4.21
C LYS A 135 16.97 5.03 -3.41
N SER A 136 17.54 4.18 -2.55
CA SER A 136 16.79 3.68 -1.41
C SER A 136 16.25 4.87 -0.62
N LEU A 137 15.00 4.80 -0.19
CA LEU A 137 14.47 5.78 0.74
C LEU A 137 15.40 5.85 1.94
N PRO A 138 15.70 7.04 2.50
CA PRO A 138 16.63 7.20 3.61
C PRO A 138 15.99 6.74 4.94
N TYR A 139 15.17 5.70 4.90
CA TYR A 139 14.42 5.14 6.01
C TYR A 139 14.59 3.63 6.00
N ARG A 140 14.90 3.08 7.18
CA ARG A 140 14.91 1.65 7.45
C ARG A 140 13.71 1.33 8.32
N TYR A 141 12.90 0.38 7.87
CA TYR A 141 11.80 -0.16 8.65
C TYR A 141 12.33 -0.90 9.89
N LEU A 142 11.68 -0.65 11.04
CA LEU A 142 12.04 -1.28 12.32
C LEU A 142 11.00 -2.30 12.75
N SER A 143 9.73 -1.90 12.76
CA SER A 143 8.61 -2.68 13.29
C SER A 143 7.29 -1.93 13.04
N ALA A 144 6.19 -2.57 13.38
CA ALA A 144 4.86 -1.99 13.36
C ALA A 144 4.12 -2.22 14.68
N ASP A 145 3.13 -1.36 14.95
CA ASP A 145 2.24 -1.44 16.10
C ASP A 145 0.79 -1.64 15.65
N ASP A 146 0.22 -2.80 15.95
CA ASP A 146 -1.20 -3.13 15.70
C ASP A 146 -2.15 -2.54 16.75
N GLN A 147 -1.63 -1.81 17.74
CA GLN A 147 -2.38 -1.13 18.80
C GLN A 147 -2.33 0.40 18.68
N ALA A 148 -1.95 0.91 17.50
CA ALA A 148 -1.88 2.35 17.20
C ALA A 148 -3.21 3.09 17.43
N GLY A 149 -4.32 2.36 17.39
CA GLY A 149 -5.66 2.89 17.53
C GLY A 149 -6.38 2.98 16.19
N PRO A 150 -7.50 3.71 16.14
CA PRO A 150 -8.32 3.76 14.94
C PRO A 150 -7.73 4.66 13.85
N ASN A 151 -7.91 4.27 12.59
CA ASN A 151 -7.80 5.17 11.44
C ASN A 151 -8.94 6.21 11.44
N TYR A 152 -8.99 7.04 10.40
CA TYR A 152 -9.99 8.10 10.26
C TYR A 152 -11.44 7.61 10.13
N THR A 153 -11.66 6.32 9.83
CA THR A 153 -13.00 5.70 9.78
C THR A 153 -13.39 5.04 11.10
N GLY A 154 -12.52 5.07 12.12
CA GLY A 154 -12.76 4.44 13.41
C GLY A 154 -12.31 2.97 13.50
N GLN A 155 -11.70 2.43 12.44
CA GLN A 155 -11.29 1.03 12.37
C GLN A 155 -9.85 0.85 12.86
N PRO A 156 -9.49 -0.25 13.54
CA PRO A 156 -8.10 -0.51 13.93
C PRO A 156 -7.15 -0.39 12.75
N ALA A 157 -5.97 0.14 13.00
CA ALA A 157 -4.92 0.33 12.00
C ALA A 157 -3.54 0.10 12.60
N VAL A 158 -2.55 0.13 11.71
CA VAL A 158 -1.15 -0.15 12.02
C VAL A 158 -0.33 1.12 11.89
N ASP A 159 0.46 1.42 12.92
CA ASP A 159 1.55 2.40 12.81
C ASP A 159 2.84 1.71 12.40
N SER A 160 3.61 2.39 11.55
CA SER A 160 4.89 1.87 11.04
C SER A 160 6.03 2.68 11.65
N HIS A 161 7.00 2.00 12.25
CA HIS A 161 8.16 2.62 12.85
C HIS A 161 9.37 2.51 11.93
N TYR A 162 9.95 3.65 11.63
CA TYR A 162 11.14 3.78 10.79
C TYR A 162 12.26 4.50 11.54
N THR A 163 13.50 4.16 11.22
CA THR A 163 14.66 5.00 11.54
C THR A 163 15.23 5.59 10.26
N ARG A 164 15.85 6.78 10.35
CA ARG A 164 16.54 7.36 9.21
C ARG A 164 17.85 6.59 8.97
N THR A 165 18.05 6.10 7.75
CA THR A 165 19.34 5.55 7.35
C THR A 165 20.34 6.70 7.32
N THR A 166 21.44 6.58 8.07
CA THR A 166 22.49 7.60 8.12
C THR A 166 23.21 7.67 6.77
N ALA A 167 22.66 8.42 5.83
CA ALA A 167 23.36 8.90 4.67
C ALA A 167 23.41 10.43 4.76
N ASP A 168 24.47 10.93 5.42
CA ASP A 168 25.27 12.17 5.17
C ASP A 168 25.63 13.00 6.46
N PRO A 169 26.88 13.53 6.60
CA PRO A 169 27.48 14.17 7.79
C PRO A 169 27.10 15.65 8.01
N GLY A 170 26.01 16.10 7.41
CA GLY A 170 25.51 17.48 7.50
C GLY A 170 24.38 17.64 8.51
N GLN A 171 24.62 17.37 9.80
CA GLN A 171 23.74 17.85 10.86
C GLN A 171 23.83 19.39 10.93
N ARG A 172 23.02 20.09 10.14
CA ARG A 172 22.62 21.45 10.51
C ARG A 172 21.75 21.31 11.75
N LYS A 173 22.36 21.53 12.91
CA LYS A 173 21.65 21.81 14.16
C LYS A 173 20.58 22.85 13.86
N CYS A 174 19.33 22.48 14.05
CA CYS A 174 18.25 23.44 14.18
C CYS A 174 18.43 24.05 15.57
N ASP A 175 19.26 25.08 15.68
CA ASP A 175 19.32 25.90 16.88
C ASP A 175 17.99 26.63 17.00
N ARG A 176 17.10 26.11 17.84
CA ARG A 176 16.04 26.90 18.46
C ARG A 176 16.72 27.86 19.43
N SER A 177 17.21 28.98 18.93
CA SER A 177 17.40 30.14 19.77
C SER A 177 16.03 30.74 20.06
N GLU A 178 15.67 30.67 21.34
CA GLU A 178 14.54 31.36 21.93
C GLU A 178 14.62 32.85 21.58
N GLN A 179 13.66 33.35 20.81
CA GLN A 179 13.38 34.77 20.75
C GLN A 179 12.29 35.05 21.79
N LYS A 180 12.73 35.27 23.03
CA LYS A 180 11.88 35.77 24.11
C LYS A 180 11.58 37.24 23.86
N ASP A 181 10.29 37.50 23.72
CA ASP A 181 9.50 38.60 24.25
C ASP A 181 9.99 40.05 24.09
N ALA A 182 9.14 40.76 23.33
CA ALA A 182 8.69 42.12 23.55
C ALA A 182 9.01 42.73 24.92
N THR A 183 9.67 43.89 24.91
CA THR A 183 9.19 45.12 25.55
C THR A 183 9.73 46.32 24.79
#